data_AF-F3ZXM2-F1
#
_entry.id   AF-F3ZXM2-F1
#
_cell.length_a   1.000
_cell.length_b   1.000
_cell.length_c   1.000
_cell.angle_alpha   90.00
_cell.angle_beta   90.00
_cell.angle_gamma   90.00
#
_symmetry.space_group_name_H-M   'P 1'
#
loop_
_entity.id
_entity.type
_entity.pdbx_description
1 polymer ?
#
loop_
_entity_poly.entity_id
_entity_poly.type
_entity_poly.pdbx_seq_one_letter_code
_entity_poly.pdbx_strand_id
1 'polypeptide(L)'
;MDKGRRIWAIIVSIFMIANILMMMSMKGRINDLHNEIDRMNAGLTDEIRRTNQDVNNLRNDLISKIEKSESLLASFETEVEYKNGQILYTIDFVPKEKRNDEIIFLSIEDEKKEIVSTNGSSYTATLALMKHQSELAPIISFESPTGIRQEALPRENLNELFSLGYDSSLENEGGSAEEDKKILKLTVYTRDVKASSLLSGTPTATAVIEDASTNAEIARKKMQFEEAGAALEKEKTKAVSFTADLSEYGEKGGPYAVWVEIETENGIFYREQVASFYGEYNVKKERVAEFAVGTGVLYPVW
;
A
#
# COMPACT_ATOMS: atom_id res chain seq x y z
N MET A 1 10.61 3.41 -87.33
CA MET A 1 11.18 2.58 -86.25
C MET A 1 11.36 1.17 -86.78
N ASP A 2 12.60 0.71 -86.86
CA ASP A 2 13.01 -0.53 -87.53
C ASP A 2 12.44 -1.78 -86.82
N LYS A 3 12.00 -2.80 -87.57
CA LYS A 3 11.28 -3.97 -87.00
C LYS A 3 12.10 -4.69 -85.92
N GLY A 4 13.43 -4.72 -86.06
CA GLY A 4 14.34 -5.30 -85.07
C GLY A 4 14.33 -4.55 -83.72
N ARG A 5 14.22 -3.22 -83.73
CA ARG A 5 14.15 -2.42 -82.48
C ARG A 5 12.83 -2.63 -81.72
N ARG A 6 11.73 -2.89 -82.44
CA ARG A 6 10.43 -3.25 -81.82
C ARG A 6 10.48 -4.61 -81.12
N ILE A 7 11.12 -5.61 -81.74
CA ILE A 7 11.24 -6.95 -81.16
C ILE A 7 12.09 -6.92 -79.89
N TRP A 8 13.24 -6.23 -79.92
CA TRP A 8 14.08 -6.07 -78.72
C TRP A 8 13.38 -5.31 -77.58
N ALA A 9 12.63 -4.25 -77.90
CA ALA A 9 11.85 -3.52 -76.89
C ALA A 9 10.77 -4.40 -76.22
N ILE A 10 10.11 -5.27 -76.99
CA ILE A 10 9.10 -6.21 -76.46
C ILE A 10 9.76 -7.23 -75.52
N ILE A 11 10.90 -7.80 -75.90
CA ILE A 11 11.61 -8.79 -75.08
C ILE A 11 12.07 -8.18 -73.74
N VAL A 12 12.64 -6.97 -73.77
CA VAL A 12 13.05 -6.24 -72.55
C VAL A 12 11.85 -5.93 -71.66
N SER A 13 10.71 -5.55 -72.26
CA SER A 13 9.48 -5.27 -71.50
C SER A 13 8.93 -6.53 -70.82
N ILE A 14 8.96 -7.69 -71.49
CA ILE A 14 8.54 -8.98 -70.92
C ILE A 14 9.45 -9.38 -69.76
N PHE A 15 10.77 -9.23 -69.91
CA PHE A 15 11.73 -9.51 -68.84
C PHE A 15 11.53 -8.60 -67.63
N MET A 16 11.26 -7.30 -67.84
CA MET A 16 10.93 -6.39 -66.73
C MET A 16 9.65 -6.82 -66.01
N ILE A 17 8.60 -7.19 -66.74
CA ILE A 17 7.33 -7.65 -66.14
C ILE A 17 7.56 -8.93 -65.33
N ALA A 18 8.30 -9.90 -65.87
CA ALA A 18 8.63 -11.13 -65.16
C ALA A 18 9.42 -10.87 -63.88
N ASN A 19 10.39 -9.95 -63.92
CA ASN A 19 11.20 -9.59 -62.75
C ASN A 19 10.38 -8.87 -61.68
N ILE A 20 9.45 -7.99 -62.09
CA ILE A 20 8.49 -7.32 -61.19
C ILE A 20 7.55 -8.35 -60.53
N LEU A 21 7.05 -9.33 -61.27
CA LEU A 21 6.20 -10.40 -60.72
C LEU A 21 6.95 -11.28 -59.73
N MET A 22 8.21 -11.63 -60.05
CA MET A 22 9.07 -12.42 -59.17
C MET A 22 9.38 -11.65 -57.88
N MET A 23 9.63 -10.34 -57.98
CA MET A 23 9.85 -9.46 -56.83
C MET A 23 8.59 -9.29 -55.97
N MET A 24 7.40 -9.22 -56.58
CA MET A 24 6.13 -9.20 -55.84
C MET A 24 5.86 -10.53 -55.12
N SER A 25 6.13 -11.66 -55.76
CA SER A 25 5.98 -12.99 -55.13
C SER A 25 6.94 -13.18 -53.96
N MET A 26 8.20 -12.74 -54.09
CA MET A 26 9.17 -12.75 -52.99
C MET A 26 8.76 -11.83 -51.84
N LYS A 27 8.24 -10.63 -52.12
CA LYS A 27 7.71 -9.74 -51.07
C LYS A 27 6.55 -10.37 -50.31
N GLY A 28 5.64 -11.06 -51.00
CA GLY A 28 4.55 -11.81 -50.36
C GLY A 28 5.08 -12.86 -49.38
N ARG A 29 6.02 -13.70 -49.83
CA ARG A 29 6.64 -14.74 -48.98
C ARG A 29 7.40 -14.17 -47.79
N ILE A 30 8.10 -13.04 -47.97
CA ILE A 30 8.81 -12.35 -46.88
C ILE A 30 7.82 -11.82 -45.84
N ASN A 31 6.69 -11.25 -46.27
CA ASN A 31 5.66 -10.77 -45.35
C ASN A 31 5.01 -11.92 -44.58
N ASP A 32 4.74 -13.04 -45.23
CA ASP A 32 4.18 -14.23 -44.57
C ASP A 32 5.15 -14.80 -43.52
N LEU A 33 6.44 -14.89 -43.85
CA LEU A 33 7.50 -15.29 -42.91
C LEU A 33 7.63 -14.30 -41.74
N HIS A 34 7.54 -13.00 -41.99
CA HIS A 34 7.59 -11.98 -40.93
C HIS A 34 6.42 -12.13 -39.97
N ASN A 35 5.21 -12.31 -40.51
CA ASN A 35 4.01 -12.53 -39.72
C ASN A 35 4.07 -13.84 -38.91
N GLU A 36 4.68 -14.89 -39.45
CA GLU A 36 4.88 -16.16 -38.75
C GLU A 36 5.92 -16.03 -37.63
N ILE A 37 7.02 -15.30 -37.87
CA ILE A 37 8.02 -14.98 -36.84
C ILE A 37 7.42 -14.13 -35.72
N ASP A 38 6.60 -13.13 -36.05
CA ASP A 38 5.94 -12.29 -35.03
C ASP A 38 4.95 -13.08 -34.18
N ARG A 39 4.17 -13.99 -34.80
CA ARG A 39 3.28 -14.89 -34.07
C ARG A 39 4.04 -15.88 -33.20
N MET A 40 5.16 -16.40 -33.69
CA MET A 40 6.02 -17.30 -32.94
C MET A 40 6.69 -16.59 -31.76
N ASN A 41 7.17 -15.35 -31.96
CA ASN A 41 7.73 -14.53 -30.90
C ASN A 41 6.69 -14.17 -29.83
N ALA A 42 5.46 -13.84 -30.23
CA ALA A 42 4.36 -13.61 -29.30
C ALA A 42 4.05 -14.88 -28.49
N GLY A 43 3.96 -16.04 -29.16
CA GLY A 43 3.73 -17.32 -28.50
C GLY A 43 4.83 -17.70 -27.50
N LEU A 44 6.10 -17.54 -27.89
CA LEU A 44 7.25 -17.76 -27.01
C LEU A 44 7.26 -16.80 -25.81
N THR A 45 6.90 -15.53 -26.02
CA THR A 45 6.84 -14.55 -24.93
C THR A 45 5.76 -14.92 -23.92
N ASP A 46 4.59 -15.34 -24.39
CA ASP A 46 3.50 -15.80 -23.53
C ASP A 46 3.86 -17.08 -22.78
N GLU A 47 4.54 -18.02 -23.44
CA GLU A 47 5.01 -19.26 -22.83
C GLU A 47 6.07 -18.98 -21.76
N ILE A 48 7.07 -18.14 -22.06
CA ILE A 48 8.08 -17.69 -21.08
C ILE A 48 7.41 -17.02 -19.87
N ARG A 49 6.39 -16.20 -20.09
CA ARG A 49 5.66 -15.53 -19.00
C ARG A 49 4.93 -16.54 -18.11
N ARG A 50 4.26 -17.53 -18.71
CA ARG A 50 3.57 -18.60 -17.96
C ARG A 50 4.57 -19.48 -17.20
N THR A 51 5.65 -19.90 -17.84
CA THR A 51 6.70 -20.69 -17.19
C THR A 51 7.33 -19.94 -16.03
N ASN A 52 7.59 -18.63 -16.17
CA ASN A 52 8.09 -17.82 -15.05
C ASN A 52 7.09 -17.75 -13.89
N GLN A 53 5.80 -17.65 -14.18
CA GLN A 53 4.77 -17.70 -13.13
C GLN A 53 4.75 -19.07 -12.44
N ASP A 54 4.79 -20.17 -13.19
CA ASP A 54 4.80 -21.53 -12.63
C ASP A 54 6.05 -21.81 -11.79
N VAL A 55 7.22 -21.36 -12.26
CA VAL A 55 8.49 -21.45 -11.53
C VAL A 55 8.42 -20.66 -10.23
N ASN A 56 7.87 -19.45 -10.24
CA ASN A 56 7.72 -18.64 -9.02
C ASN A 56 6.75 -19.31 -8.04
N ASN A 57 5.64 -19.87 -8.52
CA ASN A 57 4.68 -20.58 -7.68
C ASN A 57 5.31 -21.83 -7.03
N LEU A 58 6.05 -22.62 -7.81
CA LEU A 58 6.78 -23.79 -7.30
C LEU A 58 7.87 -23.40 -6.28
N ARG A 59 8.61 -22.33 -6.56
CA ARG A 59 9.61 -21.81 -5.63
C ARG A 59 8.97 -21.41 -4.30
N ASN A 60 7.85 -20.71 -4.33
CA ASN A 60 7.13 -20.30 -3.13
C ASN A 60 6.58 -21.51 -2.35
N ASP A 61 6.04 -22.52 -3.04
CA ASP A 61 5.57 -23.77 -2.40
C ASP A 61 6.73 -24.54 -1.72
N LEU A 62 7.90 -24.61 -2.38
CA LEU A 62 9.09 -25.25 -1.83
C LEU A 62 9.63 -24.52 -0.60
N ILE A 63 9.74 -23.18 -0.66
CA ILE A 63 10.16 -22.38 0.49
C ILE A 63 9.21 -22.60 1.66
N SER A 64 7.89 -22.53 1.42
CA SER A 64 6.88 -22.77 2.47
C SER A 64 6.98 -24.17 3.07
N LYS A 65 7.25 -25.21 2.26
CA LYS A 65 7.42 -26.58 2.75
C LYS A 65 8.69 -26.77 3.57
N ILE A 66 9.80 -26.15 3.17
CA ILE A 66 11.07 -26.19 3.89
C ILE A 66 10.91 -25.50 5.25
N GLU A 67 10.37 -24.28 5.27
CA GLU A 67 10.07 -23.54 6.49
C GLU A 67 9.16 -24.36 7.43
N LYS A 68 8.09 -24.95 6.89
CA LYS A 68 7.20 -25.83 7.67
C LYS A 68 7.88 -27.09 8.18
N SER A 69 8.87 -27.63 7.48
CA SER A 69 9.60 -28.82 7.94
C SER A 69 10.59 -28.49 9.07
N GLU A 70 11.22 -27.32 9.01
CA GLU A 70 12.21 -26.86 9.98
C GLU A 70 11.58 -26.24 11.24
N SER A 71 10.32 -25.78 11.12
CA SER A 71 9.55 -25.24 12.23
C SER A 71 9.41 -26.22 13.39
N LEU A 72 9.60 -25.72 14.61
CA LEU A 72 9.29 -26.38 15.87
C LEU A 72 7.79 -26.37 16.17
N LEU A 73 7.03 -25.50 15.49
CA LEU A 73 5.59 -25.31 15.67
C LEU A 73 4.79 -26.09 14.61
N ALA A 74 3.72 -26.75 15.05
CA ALA A 74 2.75 -27.39 14.17
C ALA A 74 1.80 -26.36 13.54
N SER A 75 1.44 -25.35 14.34
CA SER A 75 0.63 -24.21 13.94
C SER A 75 0.85 -23.05 14.90
N PHE A 76 0.67 -21.82 14.42
CA PHE A 76 0.60 -20.63 15.25
C PHE A 76 -0.33 -19.59 14.62
N GLU A 77 -0.88 -18.72 15.45
CA GLU A 77 -1.65 -17.54 15.09
C GLU A 77 -1.19 -16.38 15.97
N THR A 78 -1.09 -15.19 15.38
CA THR A 78 -0.63 -13.98 16.04
C THR A 78 -1.67 -12.89 15.89
N GLU A 79 -1.86 -12.15 16.98
CA GLU A 79 -2.73 -10.99 17.03
C GLU A 79 -1.99 -9.84 17.72
N VAL A 80 -2.06 -8.67 17.12
CA VAL A 80 -1.39 -7.48 17.63
C VAL A 80 -2.41 -6.36 17.75
N GLU A 81 -2.57 -5.86 18.97
CA GLU A 81 -3.49 -4.79 19.30
C GLU A 81 -2.75 -3.60 19.90
N TYR A 82 -3.32 -2.40 19.77
CA TYR A 82 -2.88 -1.24 20.51
C TYR A 82 -3.96 -0.83 21.52
N LYS A 83 -3.62 -0.83 22.80
CA LYS A 83 -4.57 -0.56 23.88
C LYS A 83 -3.88 0.11 25.06
N ASN A 84 -4.48 1.18 25.58
CA ASN A 84 -3.99 1.91 26.75
C ASN A 84 -2.52 2.37 26.61
N GLY A 85 -2.12 2.81 25.40
CA GLY A 85 -0.76 3.26 25.14
C GLY A 85 0.29 2.14 25.03
N GLN A 86 -0.14 0.89 24.89
CA GLN A 86 0.76 -0.27 24.79
C GLN A 86 0.39 -1.15 23.61
N ILE A 87 1.40 -1.82 23.05
CA ILE A 87 1.19 -2.85 22.03
C ILE A 87 1.03 -4.18 22.76
N LEU A 88 -0.12 -4.83 22.57
CA LEU A 88 -0.40 -6.16 23.07
C LEU A 88 -0.16 -7.16 21.94
N TYR A 89 0.86 -7.99 22.10
CA TYR A 89 1.16 -9.08 21.19
C TYR A 89 0.64 -10.38 21.79
N THR A 90 -0.36 -10.99 21.17
CA THR A 90 -0.91 -12.29 21.55
C THR A 90 -0.49 -13.33 20.54
N ILE A 91 -0.05 -14.49 21.05
CA ILE A 91 0.23 -15.66 20.24
C ILE A 91 -0.48 -16.88 20.79
N ASP A 92 -1.08 -17.63 19.88
CA ASP A 92 -1.59 -18.97 20.09
C ASP A 92 -0.81 -19.96 19.22
N PHE A 93 -0.23 -21.00 19.81
CA PHE A 93 0.51 -21.99 19.03
C PHE A 93 0.43 -23.40 19.61
N VAL A 94 0.78 -24.36 18.74
CA VAL A 94 0.89 -25.78 19.06
C VAL A 94 2.29 -26.24 18.68
N PRO A 95 3.14 -26.68 19.63
CA PRO A 95 4.44 -27.24 19.30
C PRO A 95 4.28 -28.62 18.63
N LYS A 96 5.19 -28.98 17.71
CA LYS A 96 5.26 -30.35 17.17
C LYS A 96 5.70 -31.36 18.22
N GLU A 97 6.65 -30.92 19.05
CA GLU A 97 7.19 -31.70 20.15
C GLU A 97 7.52 -30.77 21.32
N LYS A 98 7.03 -31.14 22.50
CA LYS A 98 7.44 -30.56 23.77
C LYS A 98 8.02 -31.67 24.64
N ARG A 99 9.24 -31.47 25.12
CA ARG A 99 9.89 -32.39 26.07
C ARG A 99 9.44 -32.07 27.49
N ASN A 100 9.49 -33.08 28.36
CA ASN A 100 8.97 -33.02 29.73
C ASN A 100 9.70 -32.00 30.62
N ASP A 101 10.96 -31.69 30.32
CA ASP A 101 11.83 -30.78 31.06
C ASP A 101 11.91 -29.37 30.46
N GLU A 102 11.21 -29.11 29.35
CA GLU A 102 11.24 -27.81 28.69
C GLU A 102 10.29 -26.82 29.36
N ILE A 103 10.70 -25.55 29.44
CA ILE A 103 9.85 -24.40 29.73
C ILE A 103 9.79 -23.55 28.46
N ILE A 104 8.60 -23.07 28.11
CA ILE A 104 8.42 -22.32 26.87
C ILE A 104 8.34 -20.83 27.19
N PHE A 105 9.07 -20.01 26.44
CA PHE A 105 9.02 -18.56 26.57
C PHE A 105 8.75 -17.89 25.23
N LEU A 106 7.93 -16.83 25.27
CA LEU A 106 7.83 -15.84 24.22
C LEU A 106 8.82 -14.73 24.55
N SER A 107 9.71 -14.44 23.61
CA SER A 107 10.61 -13.30 23.70
C SER A 107 10.32 -12.35 22.54
N ILE A 108 10.19 -11.07 22.85
CA ILE A 108 10.11 -10.00 21.86
C ILE A 108 11.08 -8.94 22.34
N GLU A 109 12.15 -8.73 21.57
CA GLU A 109 13.22 -7.79 21.95
C GLU A 109 13.83 -8.15 23.32
N ASP A 110 13.80 -7.22 24.28
CA ASP A 110 14.33 -7.39 25.63
C ASP A 110 13.30 -8.01 26.60
N GLU A 111 12.04 -8.16 26.18
CA GLU A 111 10.96 -8.68 26.99
C GLU A 111 10.83 -10.20 26.79
N LYS A 112 10.77 -10.95 27.89
CA LYS A 112 10.63 -12.40 27.89
C LYS A 112 9.57 -12.83 28.88
N LYS A 113 8.62 -13.65 28.42
CA LYS A 113 7.50 -14.13 29.22
C LYS A 113 7.32 -15.64 29.09
N GLU A 114 7.21 -16.31 30.22
CA GLU A 114 6.89 -17.74 30.27
C GLU A 114 5.46 -17.99 29.78
N ILE A 115 5.29 -19.04 28.97
CA ILE A 115 4.02 -19.42 28.37
C ILE A 115 3.49 -20.66 29.06
N VAL A 116 2.26 -20.56 29.54
CA VAL A 116 1.56 -21.67 30.19
C VAL A 116 0.64 -22.34 29.17
N SER A 117 0.50 -23.66 29.28
CA SER A 117 -0.43 -24.38 28.41
C SER A 117 -1.88 -24.08 28.77
N THR A 118 -2.71 -23.82 27.77
CA THR A 118 -4.14 -23.54 27.95
C THR A 118 -4.94 -24.85 28.06
N ASN A 119 -4.60 -25.88 27.28
CA ASN A 119 -5.31 -27.17 27.21
C ASN A 119 -4.38 -28.40 27.12
N GLY A 120 -3.15 -28.31 27.62
CA GLY A 120 -2.14 -29.39 27.59
C GLY A 120 -1.35 -29.52 26.28
N SER A 121 -1.94 -29.18 25.13
CA SER A 121 -1.30 -29.22 23.81
C SER A 121 -1.15 -27.85 23.13
N SER A 122 -1.97 -26.87 23.51
CA SER A 122 -1.89 -25.49 23.02
C SER A 122 -1.30 -24.56 24.08
N TYR A 123 -0.68 -23.49 23.59
CA TYR A 123 0.02 -22.50 24.39
C TYR A 123 -0.42 -21.11 23.93
N THR A 124 -0.79 -20.27 24.90
CA THR A 124 -1.25 -18.91 24.64
C THR A 124 -0.46 -17.95 25.53
N ALA A 125 0.06 -16.88 24.95
CA ALA A 125 0.66 -15.80 25.72
C ALA A 125 0.32 -14.45 25.11
N THR A 126 0.04 -13.48 25.98
CA THR A 126 -0.04 -12.06 25.63
C THR A 126 1.12 -11.32 26.29
N LEU A 127 1.92 -10.61 25.51
CA LEU A 127 3.00 -9.77 25.97
C LEU A 127 2.64 -8.29 25.72
N ALA A 128 2.74 -7.47 26.76
CA ALA A 128 2.51 -6.04 26.66
C ALA A 128 3.85 -5.32 26.47
N LEU A 129 3.99 -4.61 25.36
CA LEU A 129 5.20 -3.90 24.97
C LEU A 129 5.01 -2.41 25.25
N MET A 130 5.84 -1.88 26.14
CA MET A 130 5.84 -0.46 26.51
C MET A 130 6.67 0.40 25.55
N LYS A 131 7.62 -0.20 24.84
CA LYS A 131 8.49 0.50 23.90
C LYS A 131 7.88 0.39 22.51
N HIS A 132 7.47 1.52 21.96
CA HIS A 132 7.02 1.58 20.58
C HIS A 132 8.21 1.36 19.65
N GLN A 133 8.14 0.28 18.87
CA GLN A 133 9.09 -0.03 17.81
C GLN A 133 8.33 -0.07 16.48
N SER A 134 9.03 0.10 15.36
CA SER A 134 8.41 0.01 14.04
C SER A 134 8.19 -1.43 13.57
N GLU A 135 8.92 -2.39 14.14
CA GLU A 135 8.89 -3.80 13.75
C GLU A 135 9.00 -4.69 15.00
N LEU A 136 8.25 -5.79 15.03
CA LEU A 136 8.35 -6.82 16.06
C LEU A 136 9.02 -8.07 15.48
N ALA A 137 10.00 -8.62 16.20
CA ALA A 137 10.65 -9.89 15.87
C ALA A 137 10.43 -10.92 16.99
N PRO A 138 9.28 -11.62 17.01
CA PRO A 138 8.95 -12.54 18.08
C PRO A 138 9.71 -13.86 17.95
N ILE A 139 10.14 -14.41 19.09
CA ILE A 139 10.86 -15.69 19.19
C ILE A 139 10.17 -16.57 20.22
N ILE A 140 9.88 -17.81 19.84
CA ILE A 140 9.47 -18.86 20.78
C ILE A 140 10.68 -19.70 21.12
N SER A 141 10.94 -19.87 22.42
CA SER A 141 12.07 -20.66 22.93
C SER A 141 11.57 -21.78 23.83
N PHE A 142 12.13 -22.97 23.64
CA PHE A 142 11.97 -24.16 24.47
C PHE A 142 13.29 -24.35 25.22
N GLU A 143 13.28 -24.02 26.50
CA GLU A 143 14.49 -24.03 27.33
C GLU A 143 14.47 -25.20 28.29
N SER A 144 15.56 -25.95 28.35
CA SER A 144 15.77 -26.98 29.36
C SER A 144 17.22 -26.95 29.87
N PRO A 145 17.56 -27.67 30.95
CA PRO A 145 18.93 -27.73 31.44
C PRO A 145 19.95 -28.25 30.40
N THR A 146 19.47 -28.97 29.38
CA THR A 146 20.31 -29.57 28.33
C THR A 146 20.54 -28.67 27.13
N GLY A 147 19.78 -27.57 26.99
CA GLY A 147 19.92 -26.63 25.88
C GLY A 147 18.66 -25.83 25.60
N ILE A 148 18.74 -25.01 24.56
CA ILE A 148 17.67 -24.13 24.10
C ILE A 148 17.39 -24.43 22.64
N ARG A 149 16.12 -24.65 22.30
CA ARG A 149 15.62 -24.69 20.92
C ARG A 149 14.76 -23.45 20.71
N GLN A 150 14.88 -22.79 19.57
CA GLN A 150 14.14 -21.56 19.31
C GLN A 150 13.64 -21.49 17.88
N GLU A 151 12.51 -20.82 17.69
CA GLU A 151 11.94 -20.49 16.39
C GLU A 151 11.63 -19.00 16.34
N ALA A 152 12.19 -18.32 15.34
CA ALA A 152 11.83 -16.94 15.04
C ALA A 152 10.55 -16.95 14.20
N LEU A 153 9.56 -16.18 14.65
CA LEU A 153 8.31 -16.01 13.94
C LEU A 153 8.44 -14.93 12.86
N PRO A 154 7.49 -14.87 11.90
CA PRO A 154 7.43 -13.77 10.95
C PRO A 154 7.46 -12.42 11.66
N ARG A 155 8.24 -11.49 11.11
CA ARG A 155 8.29 -10.13 11.64
C ARG A 155 7.01 -9.39 11.35
N GLU A 156 6.57 -8.57 12.28
CA GLU A 156 5.37 -7.74 12.13
C GLU A 156 5.75 -6.27 12.07
N ASN A 157 5.45 -5.61 10.96
CA ASN A 157 5.66 -4.18 10.79
C ASN A 157 4.47 -3.41 11.37
N LEU A 158 4.70 -2.76 12.52
CA LEU A 158 3.67 -2.06 13.26
C LEU A 158 3.18 -0.80 12.54
N ASN A 159 4.06 -0.16 11.76
CA ASN A 159 3.67 1.00 10.95
C ASN A 159 2.68 0.58 9.87
N GLU A 160 2.92 -0.52 9.16
CA GLU A 160 2.00 -1.02 8.13
C GLU A 160 0.72 -1.58 8.77
N LEU A 161 0.82 -2.34 9.85
CA LEU A 161 -0.31 -2.96 10.54
C LEU A 161 -1.31 -1.91 11.04
N PHE A 162 -0.80 -0.82 11.62
CA PHE A 162 -1.62 0.27 12.11
C PHE A 162 -1.74 1.44 11.12
N SER A 163 -1.40 1.23 9.84
CA SER A 163 -1.56 2.28 8.84
C SER A 163 -3.01 2.49 8.43
N LEU A 164 -3.36 3.75 8.15
CA LEU A 164 -4.65 4.14 7.61
C LEU A 164 -4.46 4.75 6.22
N GLY A 165 -5.39 4.53 5.31
CA GLY A 165 -5.44 5.27 4.05
C GLY A 165 -6.19 6.58 4.25
N TYR A 166 -5.85 7.60 3.48
CA TYR A 166 -6.63 8.84 3.44
C TYR A 166 -6.87 9.34 2.02
N ASP A 167 -7.95 10.09 1.89
CA ASP A 167 -8.30 10.90 0.73
C ASP A 167 -8.71 12.29 1.24
N SER A 168 -8.13 13.33 0.67
CA SER A 168 -8.49 14.71 0.98
C SER A 168 -9.12 15.36 -0.24
N SER A 169 -10.13 16.18 0.01
CA SER A 169 -10.86 16.90 -1.02
C SER A 169 -11.28 18.27 -0.52
N LEU A 170 -11.56 19.17 -1.46
CA LEU A 170 -12.16 20.46 -1.17
C LEU A 170 -13.60 20.43 -1.61
N GLU A 171 -14.50 20.62 -0.67
CA GLU A 171 -15.91 20.86 -0.97
C GLU A 171 -16.13 22.37 -1.04
N ASN A 172 -16.61 22.83 -2.20
CA ASN A 172 -17.10 24.20 -2.37
C ASN A 172 -18.62 24.16 -2.15
N GLU A 173 -19.09 24.67 -1.03
CA GLU A 173 -20.51 24.97 -0.86
C GLU A 173 -20.83 26.29 -1.58
N GLY A 174 -21.26 26.23 -2.85
CA GLY A 174 -21.73 27.44 -3.55
C GLY A 174 -21.85 27.29 -5.06
N GLY A 175 -23.08 27.24 -5.58
CA GLY A 175 -23.37 27.36 -7.02
C GLY A 175 -23.52 28.81 -7.50
N SER A 176 -23.30 29.80 -6.65
CA SER A 176 -23.52 31.21 -6.98
C SER A 176 -22.69 32.14 -6.09
N ALA A 177 -21.71 32.82 -6.69
CA ALA A 177 -21.14 34.16 -6.44
C ALA A 177 -21.04 34.80 -5.03
N GLU A 178 -21.47 34.16 -3.94
CA GLU A 178 -21.35 34.64 -2.57
C GLU A 178 -20.49 33.66 -1.78
N GLU A 179 -19.24 34.09 -1.52
CA GLU A 179 -18.24 33.47 -0.64
C GLU A 179 -18.08 31.95 -0.81
N ASP A 180 -17.23 31.54 -1.77
CA ASP A 180 -16.78 30.15 -1.92
C ASP A 180 -16.13 29.66 -0.61
N LYS A 181 -16.92 29.02 0.25
CA LYS A 181 -16.41 28.37 1.46
C LYS A 181 -15.45 27.26 1.04
N LYS A 182 -14.23 27.32 1.57
CA LYS A 182 -13.20 26.31 1.33
C LYS A 182 -13.22 25.31 2.47
N ILE A 183 -14.06 24.29 2.35
CA ILE A 183 -14.18 23.22 3.35
C ILE A 183 -13.24 22.09 2.94
N LEU A 184 -12.20 21.86 3.74
CA LEU A 184 -11.37 20.66 3.61
C LEU A 184 -12.15 19.48 4.17
N LYS A 185 -12.31 18.44 3.36
CA LYS A 185 -12.83 17.15 3.79
C LYS A 185 -11.72 16.10 3.69
N LEU A 186 -11.47 15.42 4.79
CA LEU A 186 -10.52 14.31 4.90
C LEU A 186 -11.30 13.03 5.20
N THR A 187 -11.27 12.08 4.29
CA THR A 187 -11.78 10.73 4.51
C THR A 187 -10.63 9.81 4.86
N VAL A 188 -10.73 9.10 6.00
CA VAL A 188 -9.74 8.15 6.48
C VAL A 188 -10.37 6.77 6.50
N TYR A 189 -9.63 5.76 6.04
CA TYR A 189 -10.13 4.39 5.93
C TYR A 189 -9.08 3.35 6.30
N THR A 190 -9.55 2.18 6.74
CA THR A 190 -8.66 1.07 7.09
C THR A 190 -8.14 0.38 5.83
N ARG A 191 -6.84 0.06 5.80
CA ARG A 191 -6.21 -0.63 4.65
C ARG A 191 -6.31 -2.16 4.73
N ASP A 192 -6.52 -2.67 5.94
CA ASP A 192 -6.69 -4.09 6.24
C ASP A 192 -7.93 -4.29 7.13
N VAL A 193 -8.54 -5.46 7.05
CA VAL A 193 -9.61 -5.92 7.94
C VAL A 193 -9.12 -5.97 9.39
N LYS A 194 -7.85 -6.35 9.61
CA LYS A 194 -7.22 -6.36 10.94
C LYS A 194 -7.14 -4.95 11.56
N ALA A 195 -7.04 -3.91 10.73
CA ALA A 195 -7.02 -2.52 11.16
C ALA A 195 -8.43 -1.93 11.37
N SER A 196 -9.52 -2.70 11.13
CA SER A 196 -10.91 -2.22 11.27
C SER A 196 -11.21 -1.63 12.65
N SER A 197 -10.60 -2.17 13.70
CA SER A 197 -10.74 -1.71 15.08
C SER A 197 -10.20 -0.30 15.32
N LEU A 198 -9.27 0.18 14.49
CA LEU A 198 -8.65 1.51 14.66
C LEU A 198 -9.63 2.67 14.47
N LEU A 199 -10.65 2.46 13.63
CA LEU A 199 -11.71 3.43 13.37
C LEU A 199 -13.04 3.03 14.03
N SER A 200 -13.05 2.01 14.91
CA SER A 200 -14.27 1.57 15.58
C SER A 200 -14.89 2.62 16.51
N GLY A 201 -14.06 3.50 17.06
CA GLY A 201 -14.44 4.61 17.93
C GLY A 201 -14.79 5.91 17.23
N THR A 202 -14.71 7.01 17.99
CA THR A 202 -14.81 8.39 17.49
C THR A 202 -13.42 9.05 17.53
N PRO A 203 -12.55 8.78 16.54
CA PRO A 203 -11.26 9.45 16.46
C PRO A 203 -11.43 10.97 16.42
N THR A 204 -10.46 11.69 16.97
CA THR A 204 -10.43 13.15 16.89
C THR A 204 -9.42 13.58 15.85
N ALA A 205 -9.72 14.67 15.13
CA ALA A 205 -8.80 15.23 14.15
C ALA A 205 -8.67 16.75 14.33
N THR A 206 -7.46 17.24 14.08
CA THR A 206 -7.13 18.66 14.12
C THR A 206 -6.34 19.03 12.87
N ALA A 207 -6.79 20.04 12.14
CA ALA A 207 -6.04 20.64 11.06
C ALA A 207 -5.06 21.67 11.63
N VAL A 208 -3.76 21.48 11.38
CA VAL A 208 -2.69 22.41 11.72
C VAL A 208 -2.24 23.11 10.44
N ILE A 209 -2.32 24.43 10.44
CA ILE A 209 -1.98 25.27 9.31
C ILE A 209 -0.60 25.86 9.57
N GLU A 210 0.36 25.49 8.73
CA GLU A 210 1.73 25.99 8.79
C GLU A 210 2.04 26.89 7.61
N ASP A 211 2.82 27.94 7.84
CA ASP A 211 3.43 28.72 6.77
C ASP A 211 4.48 27.82 6.08
N ALA A 212 4.27 27.50 4.81
CA ALA A 212 5.14 26.55 4.11
C ALA A 212 6.54 27.11 3.80
N SER A 213 6.78 28.41 4.00
CA SER A 213 8.11 29.01 3.82
C SER A 213 8.93 28.98 5.12
N THR A 214 8.26 29.08 6.27
CA THR A 214 8.91 29.20 7.59
C THR A 214 8.69 28.00 8.50
N ASN A 215 7.80 27.07 8.13
CA ASN A 215 7.30 25.95 8.95
C ASN A 215 6.73 26.40 10.30
N ALA A 216 6.29 27.66 10.40
CA ALA A 216 5.69 28.19 11.61
C ALA A 216 4.20 27.81 11.63
N GLU A 217 3.73 27.23 12.73
CA GLU A 217 2.30 27.05 12.97
C GLU A 217 1.62 28.41 13.06
N ILE A 218 0.66 28.64 12.17
CA ILE A 218 -0.13 29.88 12.12
C ILE A 218 -1.45 29.67 12.84
N ALA A 219 -2.02 28.46 12.75
CA ALA A 219 -3.30 28.15 13.33
C ALA A 219 -3.55 26.65 13.50
N ARG A 220 -4.54 26.38 14.34
CA ARG A 220 -5.03 25.04 14.65
C ARG A 220 -6.55 25.05 14.68
N LYS A 221 -7.18 24.15 13.92
CA LYS A 221 -8.64 24.03 13.85
C LYS A 221 -9.06 22.59 14.15
N LYS A 222 -9.90 22.41 15.16
CA LYS A 222 -10.56 21.13 15.40
C LYS A 222 -11.46 20.80 14.21
N MET A 223 -11.32 19.60 13.67
CA MET A 223 -12.17 19.13 12.57
C MET A 223 -13.46 18.54 13.13
N GLN A 224 -14.55 18.65 12.37
CA GLN A 224 -15.82 18.02 12.71
C GLN A 224 -15.81 16.57 12.23
N PHE A 225 -16.16 15.64 13.10
CA PHE A 225 -16.25 14.22 12.78
C PHE A 225 -17.58 13.91 12.09
N GLU A 226 -17.51 13.13 11.02
CA GLU A 226 -18.65 12.64 10.27
C GLU A 226 -18.46 11.14 10.01
N GLU A 227 -19.48 10.33 10.30
CA GLU A 227 -19.45 8.92 9.88
C GLU A 227 -19.46 8.86 8.34
N ALA A 228 -18.58 8.04 7.76
CA ALA A 228 -18.58 7.88 6.31
C ALA A 228 -19.88 7.19 5.88
N GLY A 229 -20.53 7.70 4.83
CA GLY A 229 -21.73 7.07 4.30
C GLY A 229 -21.44 5.65 3.76
N ALA A 230 -22.45 4.78 3.81
CA ALA A 230 -22.36 3.36 3.42
C ALA A 230 -21.77 3.10 2.01
N ALA A 231 -21.73 4.10 1.13
CA ALA A 231 -21.11 4.01 -0.19
C ALA A 231 -19.56 3.97 -0.17
N LEU A 232 -18.92 4.43 0.91
CA LEU A 232 -17.47 4.40 1.10
C LEU A 232 -17.00 3.14 1.84
N GLU A 233 -17.91 2.41 2.49
CA GLU A 233 -17.66 1.08 3.03
C GLU A 233 -17.62 0.05 1.89
N LYS A 234 -16.48 -0.04 1.20
CA LYS A 234 -16.21 -1.24 0.39
C LYS A 234 -16.11 -2.42 1.32
N GLU A 235 -16.58 -3.60 0.88
CA GLU A 235 -16.61 -4.83 1.69
C GLU A 235 -15.30 -4.99 2.48
N LYS A 236 -15.38 -4.74 3.80
CA LYS A 236 -14.33 -4.90 4.82
C LYS A 236 -13.37 -3.73 5.10
N THR A 237 -13.61 -2.52 4.59
CA THR A 237 -12.87 -1.31 5.00
C THR A 237 -13.78 -0.32 5.70
N LYS A 238 -13.50 -0.02 6.98
CA LYS A 238 -14.23 1.02 7.72
C LYS A 238 -13.67 2.38 7.32
N ALA A 239 -14.54 3.38 7.19
CA ALA A 239 -14.15 4.75 6.87
C ALA A 239 -14.82 5.77 7.80
N VAL A 240 -14.14 6.90 8.02
CA VAL A 240 -14.66 8.08 8.72
C VAL A 240 -14.25 9.33 7.96
N SER A 241 -14.99 10.43 8.11
CA SER A 241 -14.66 11.70 7.49
C SER A 241 -14.51 12.81 8.51
N PHE A 242 -13.69 13.80 8.17
CA PHE A 242 -13.44 14.98 8.97
C PHE A 242 -13.54 16.22 8.11
N THR A 243 -14.19 17.27 8.60
CA THR A 243 -14.34 18.54 7.88
C THR A 243 -13.77 19.73 8.64
N ALA A 244 -13.14 20.66 7.93
CA ALA A 244 -12.62 21.91 8.50
C ALA A 244 -12.79 23.08 7.53
N ASP A 245 -13.30 24.20 8.04
CA ASP A 245 -13.42 25.45 7.28
C ASP A 245 -12.07 26.18 7.24
N LEU A 246 -11.49 26.26 6.03
CA LEU A 246 -10.21 26.90 5.74
C LEU A 246 -10.35 28.15 4.87
N SER A 247 -11.57 28.71 4.75
CA SER A 247 -11.86 29.87 3.88
C SER A 247 -10.95 31.06 4.16
N GLU A 248 -10.71 31.36 5.44
CA GLU A 248 -9.81 32.42 5.91
C GLU A 248 -8.39 32.34 5.29
N TYR A 249 -7.85 31.14 5.09
CA TYR A 249 -6.51 30.94 4.54
C TYR A 249 -6.50 31.04 3.01
N GLY A 250 -7.61 30.63 2.38
CA GLY A 250 -7.88 30.94 0.99
C GLY A 250 -7.88 32.44 0.72
N GLU A 251 -8.40 33.23 1.67
CA GLU A 251 -8.52 34.70 1.61
C GLU A 251 -7.30 35.47 2.11
N LYS A 252 -6.43 34.93 2.97
CA LYS A 252 -5.20 35.63 3.39
C LYS A 252 -4.12 35.63 2.33
N GLY A 253 -3.93 34.51 1.66
CA GLY A 253 -3.02 34.41 0.52
C GLY A 253 -1.60 34.25 1.01
N GLY A 254 -0.98 33.17 0.56
CA GLY A 254 0.31 32.73 1.08
C GLY A 254 0.46 31.23 0.86
N PRO A 255 1.71 30.74 0.93
CA PRO A 255 1.98 29.32 0.85
C PRO A 255 1.69 28.68 2.21
N TYR A 256 0.63 27.87 2.30
CA TYR A 256 0.27 27.18 3.54
C TYR A 256 0.31 25.67 3.35
N ALA A 257 0.89 24.95 4.29
CA ALA A 257 0.76 23.50 4.41
C ALA A 257 -0.35 23.18 5.42
N VAL A 258 -1.19 22.21 5.09
CA VAL A 258 -2.22 21.71 6.00
C VAL A 258 -1.83 20.32 6.45
N TRP A 259 -1.40 20.25 7.70
CA TRP A 259 -1.18 19.00 8.40
C TRP A 259 -2.46 18.59 9.11
N VAL A 260 -2.71 17.30 9.21
CA VAL A 260 -3.75 16.76 10.09
C VAL A 260 -3.11 15.93 11.17
N GLU A 261 -3.59 16.15 12.38
CA GLU A 261 -3.25 15.38 13.56
C GLU A 261 -4.48 14.58 13.95
N ILE A 262 -4.39 13.25 13.90
CA ILE A 262 -5.50 12.34 14.19
C ILE A 262 -5.13 11.48 15.39
N GLU A 263 -6.04 11.36 16.34
CA GLU A 263 -5.90 10.49 17.51
C GLU A 263 -7.07 9.51 17.55
N THR A 264 -6.76 8.21 17.55
CA THR A 264 -7.77 7.15 17.72
C THR A 264 -8.21 7.03 19.17
N GLU A 265 -9.36 6.40 19.42
CA GLU A 265 -9.84 6.17 20.79
C GLU A 265 -8.85 5.35 21.65
N ASN A 266 -8.08 4.47 21.00
CA ASN A 266 -7.06 3.67 21.68
C ASN A 266 -5.75 4.45 21.94
N GLY A 267 -5.63 5.70 21.45
CA GLY A 267 -4.49 6.59 21.67
C GLY A 267 -3.37 6.45 20.64
N ILE A 268 -3.63 5.96 19.43
CA ILE A 268 -2.66 6.03 18.33
C ILE A 268 -2.74 7.41 17.69
N PHE A 269 -1.60 8.07 17.59
CA PHE A 269 -1.47 9.38 16.97
C PHE A 269 -0.95 9.26 15.53
N TYR A 270 -1.48 10.09 14.63
CA TYR A 270 -1.06 10.20 13.23
C TYR A 270 -0.84 11.66 12.89
N ARG A 271 0.20 11.95 12.09
CA ARG A 271 0.45 13.30 11.56
C ARG A 271 0.92 13.23 10.13
N GLU A 272 0.23 13.91 9.23
CA GLU A 272 0.55 13.94 7.79
C GLU A 272 0.12 15.24 7.14
N GLN A 273 0.85 15.68 6.11
CA GLN A 273 0.44 16.80 5.28
C GLN A 273 -0.55 16.32 4.22
N VAL A 274 -1.80 16.72 4.35
CA VAL A 274 -2.88 16.25 3.47
C VAL A 274 -3.27 17.25 2.41
N ALA A 275 -2.97 18.54 2.63
CA ALA A 275 -3.26 19.57 1.64
C ALA A 275 -2.24 20.69 1.67
N SER A 276 -2.27 21.53 0.64
CA SER A 276 -1.54 22.80 0.62
C SER A 276 -2.31 23.87 -0.14
N PHE A 277 -2.11 25.11 0.28
CA PHE A 277 -2.61 26.31 -0.38
C PHE A 277 -1.44 27.07 -0.98
N TYR A 278 -1.62 27.54 -2.20
CA TYR A 278 -0.70 28.50 -2.80
C TYR A 278 -1.52 29.64 -3.41
N GLY A 279 -1.31 30.85 -2.89
CA GLY A 279 -1.92 32.06 -3.42
C GLY A 279 -0.92 32.83 -4.26
N GLU A 280 -1.07 32.80 -5.58
CA GLU A 280 -0.29 33.64 -6.49
C GLU A 280 -1.14 34.75 -7.10
N TYR A 281 -0.49 35.87 -7.40
CA TYR A 281 -1.08 36.88 -8.28
C TYR A 281 -0.73 36.51 -9.72
N ASN A 282 -1.75 36.27 -10.55
CA ASN A 282 -1.54 36.14 -12.00
C ASN A 282 -0.93 37.44 -12.54
N VAL A 283 -0.35 37.40 -13.75
CA VAL A 283 0.14 38.53 -14.55
C VAL A 283 -0.87 39.71 -14.62
N LYS A 284 -2.17 39.44 -14.46
CA LYS A 284 -3.23 40.46 -14.38
C LYS A 284 -3.46 41.08 -12.99
N LYS A 285 -2.69 40.67 -11.97
CA LYS A 285 -2.93 40.93 -10.53
C LYS A 285 -4.26 40.38 -10.01
N GLU A 286 -4.88 39.47 -10.76
CA GLU A 286 -6.00 38.67 -10.29
C GLU A 286 -5.43 37.56 -9.40
N ARG A 287 -6.08 37.34 -8.26
CA ARG A 287 -5.62 36.38 -7.28
C ARG A 287 -6.11 34.99 -7.66
N VAL A 288 -5.17 34.07 -7.88
CA VAL A 288 -5.46 32.66 -8.13
C VAL A 288 -5.00 31.91 -6.88
N ALA A 289 -5.97 31.35 -6.15
CA ALA A 289 -5.67 30.47 -5.03
C ALA A 289 -5.77 29.03 -5.52
N GLU A 290 -4.62 28.37 -5.67
CA GLU A 290 -4.56 26.94 -5.94
C GLU A 290 -4.61 26.17 -4.62
N PHE A 291 -5.45 25.13 -4.60
CA PHE A 291 -5.54 24.22 -3.48
C PHE A 291 -5.19 22.82 -3.97
N ALA A 292 -4.11 22.27 -3.42
CA ALA A 292 -3.69 20.91 -3.71
C ALA A 292 -4.16 20.00 -2.58
N VAL A 293 -4.86 18.94 -2.97
CA VAL A 293 -5.29 17.84 -2.12
C VAL A 293 -4.68 16.53 -2.64
N GLY A 294 -4.62 15.52 -1.79
CA GLY A 294 -4.04 14.24 -2.16
C GLY A 294 -4.64 13.04 -1.45
N THR A 295 -4.20 11.88 -1.89
CA THR A 295 -4.42 10.59 -1.23
C THR A 295 -3.09 10.06 -0.73
N GLY A 296 -3.12 9.26 0.33
CA GLY A 296 -1.90 8.72 0.90
C GLY A 296 -2.15 7.73 2.03
N VAL A 297 -1.11 7.49 2.82
CA VAL A 297 -1.11 6.56 3.95
C VAL A 297 -0.67 7.32 5.20
N LEU A 298 -1.50 7.28 6.24
CA LEU A 298 -1.17 7.73 7.57
C LEU A 298 -0.44 6.60 8.30
N TYR A 299 0.79 6.87 8.71
CA TYR A 299 1.55 5.99 9.58
C TYR A 299 1.45 6.46 11.04
N PRO A 300 1.39 5.53 12.00
CA PRO A 300 1.39 5.89 13.42
C PRO A 300 2.68 6.63 13.79
N VAL A 301 2.53 7.64 14.64
CA VAL A 301 3.61 8.39 15.27
C VAL A 301 3.71 7.91 16.71
N TRP A 302 4.83 7.26 17.02
CA TRP A 302 5.13 6.61 18.28
C TRP A 302 5.87 7.51 19.28
#